data_AF-M6ZSH5-F1
#
_entry.id   AF-M6ZSH5-F1
#
_cell.length_a   1.000
_cell.length_b   1.000
_cell.length_c   1.000
_cell.angle_alpha   90.00
_cell.angle_beta   90.00
_cell.angle_gamma   90.00
#
_symmetry.space_group_name_H-M   'P 1'
#
loop_
_entity.id
_entity.type
_entity.pdbx_description
1 polymer ?
#
loop_
_entity_poly.entity_id
_entity_poly.type
_entity_poly.pdbx_seq_one_letter_code
_entity_poly.pdbx_strand_id
1 'polypeptide(L)'
;MTEEDKQKIQKLIIDLHDGLQKKDEKKLLELMEFKTKEYARAYYDSPEEDIKNFKKIVLEGVFQMIGGKLDKIDFKKLQYQLISDQKVVAVTSQSGSSPITNKAKGFSMPLYFSKIKGEWILSR
;
A
#
# COMPACT_ATOMS: atom_id res chain seq x y z
N MET A 1 15.37 -11.15 -4.05
CA MET A 1 15.01 -10.12 -3.04
C MET A 1 15.88 -10.32 -1.82
N THR A 2 16.53 -9.27 -1.34
CA THR A 2 17.43 -9.31 -0.19
C THR A 2 16.67 -9.10 1.12
N GLU A 3 17.32 -9.29 2.28
CA GLU A 3 16.74 -8.91 3.58
C GLU A 3 16.56 -7.39 3.68
N GLU A 4 17.44 -6.60 3.08
CA GLU A 4 17.30 -5.15 3.01
C GLU A 4 16.03 -4.74 2.24
N ASP A 5 15.76 -5.37 1.08
CA ASP A 5 14.53 -5.15 0.33
C ASP A 5 13.29 -5.43 1.20
N LYS A 6 13.29 -6.55 1.94
CA LYS A 6 12.19 -6.91 2.87
C LYS A 6 12.01 -5.85 3.95
N GLN A 7 13.09 -5.36 4.56
CA GLN A 7 13.02 -4.33 5.59
C GLN A 7 12.43 -3.01 5.04
N LYS A 8 12.85 -2.60 3.83
CA LYS A 8 12.27 -1.43 3.15
C LYS A 8 10.76 -1.60 2.91
N ILE A 9 10.35 -2.78 2.42
CA ILE A 9 8.93 -3.08 2.19
C ILE A 9 8.14 -3.11 3.50
N GLN A 10 8.66 -3.75 4.55
CA GLN A 10 8.01 -3.77 5.86
C GLN A 10 7.82 -2.36 6.43
N LYS A 11 8.80 -1.48 6.24
CA LYS A 11 8.67 -0.07 6.64
C LYS A 11 7.53 0.63 5.89
N LEU A 12 7.39 0.41 4.58
CA LEU A 12 6.26 0.96 3.81
C LEU A 12 4.91 0.42 4.30
N ILE A 13 4.85 -0.87 4.65
CA ILE A 13 3.64 -1.50 5.22
C ILE A 13 3.29 -0.88 6.58
N ILE A 14 4.29 -0.65 7.44
CA ILE A 14 4.10 0.02 8.73
C ILE A 14 3.57 1.43 8.52
N ASP A 15 4.24 2.22 7.66
CA ASP A 15 3.85 3.58 7.34
C ASP A 15 2.43 3.66 6.78
N LEU A 16 2.04 2.71 5.91
CA LEU A 16 0.69 2.59 5.37
C LEU A 16 -0.33 2.21 6.46
N HIS A 17 -0.03 1.20 7.27
CA HIS A 17 -0.91 0.76 8.36
C HIS A 17 -1.17 1.88 9.36
N ASP A 18 -0.11 2.58 9.79
CA ASP A 18 -0.20 3.72 10.68
C ASP A 18 -0.97 4.87 10.04
N GLY A 19 -0.69 5.19 8.78
CA GLY A 19 -1.39 6.24 8.03
C GLY A 19 -2.89 5.96 7.94
N LEU A 20 -3.27 4.71 7.66
CA LEU A 20 -4.67 4.29 7.63
C LEU A 20 -5.31 4.35 9.02
N GLN A 21 -4.62 3.85 10.05
CA GLN A 21 -5.17 3.79 11.41
C GLN A 21 -5.31 5.16 12.06
N LYS A 22 -4.40 6.09 11.78
CA LYS A 22 -4.42 7.48 12.26
C LYS A 22 -5.25 8.41 11.36
N LYS A 23 -5.71 7.91 10.21
CA LYS A 23 -6.36 8.70 9.15
C LYS A 23 -5.47 9.87 8.68
N ASP A 24 -4.16 9.62 8.58
CA ASP A 24 -3.18 10.60 8.14
C ASP A 24 -3.16 10.67 6.61
N GLU A 25 -4.04 11.50 6.07
CA GLU A 25 -4.18 11.71 4.62
C GLU A 25 -2.89 12.16 3.95
N LYS A 26 -2.08 12.99 4.64
CA LYS A 26 -0.83 13.51 4.09
C LYS A 26 0.16 12.36 3.90
N LYS A 27 0.35 11.54 4.93
CA LYS A 27 1.23 10.38 4.86
C LYS A 27 0.78 9.37 3.81
N LEU A 28 -0.53 9.13 3.70
CA LEU A 28 -1.09 8.25 2.67
C LEU A 28 -0.86 8.79 1.26
N LEU A 29 -1.00 10.10 1.06
CA LEU A 29 -0.72 10.73 -0.22
C LEU A 29 0.78 10.65 -0.58
N GLU A 30 1.68 10.85 0.38
CA GLU A 30 3.13 10.69 0.19
C GLU A 30 3.48 9.26 -0.26
N LEU A 31 2.90 8.23 0.38
CA LEU A 31 3.10 6.83 -0.02
C LEU A 31 2.58 6.52 -1.43
N MET A 32 1.59 7.30 -1.91
CA MET A 32 0.94 7.13 -3.21
C MET A 32 1.39 8.17 -4.24
N GLU A 33 2.42 8.96 -3.94
CA GLU A 33 2.88 10.07 -4.80
C GLU A 33 3.27 9.58 -6.20
N PHE A 34 3.97 8.45 -6.28
CA PHE A 34 4.35 7.88 -7.58
C PHE A 34 3.11 7.59 -8.44
N LYS A 35 2.04 7.04 -7.85
CA LYS A 35 0.81 6.74 -8.58
C LYS A 35 0.07 8.01 -8.98
N THR A 36 -0.08 8.96 -8.06
CA THR A 36 -0.85 10.18 -8.29
C THR A 36 -0.15 11.20 -9.17
N LYS A 37 1.17 11.09 -9.39
CA LYS A 37 1.94 12.01 -10.24
C LYS A 37 2.57 11.32 -11.44
N GLU A 38 3.52 10.42 -11.19
CA GLU A 38 4.35 9.85 -12.25
C GLU A 38 3.56 8.88 -13.13
N TYR A 39 2.71 8.05 -12.53
CA TYR A 39 1.83 7.14 -13.28
C TYR A 39 0.75 7.94 -14.05
N ALA A 40 0.10 8.92 -13.42
CA ALA A 40 -0.87 9.79 -14.09
C ALA A 40 -0.26 10.44 -15.35
N ARG A 41 0.95 11.02 -15.23
CA ARG A 41 1.69 11.60 -16.37
C ARG A 41 1.94 10.59 -17.49
N ALA A 42 2.30 9.36 -17.16
CA ALA A 42 2.56 8.30 -18.15
C ALA A 42 1.30 7.86 -18.91
N TYR A 43 0.12 8.00 -18.29
CA TYR A 43 -1.17 7.68 -18.90
C TYR A 43 -1.87 8.89 -19.53
N TYR A 44 -1.22 10.06 -19.54
CA TYR A 44 -1.79 11.34 -19.97
C TYR A 44 -3.01 11.79 -19.15
N ASP A 45 -3.10 11.33 -17.89
CA ASP A 45 -4.10 11.77 -16.92
C ASP A 45 -3.62 13.03 -16.16
N SER A 46 -4.53 13.83 -15.61
CA SER A 46 -4.17 14.98 -14.77
C SER A 46 -3.76 14.52 -13.36
N PRO A 47 -2.51 14.80 -12.92
CA PRO A 47 -2.09 14.54 -11.55
C PRO A 47 -2.99 15.21 -10.50
N GLU A 48 -3.48 16.41 -10.80
CA GLU A 48 -4.36 17.16 -9.90
C GLU A 48 -5.70 16.45 -9.70
N GLU A 49 -6.29 15.94 -10.79
CA GLU A 49 -7.52 15.14 -10.72
C GLU A 49 -7.28 13.81 -9.99
N ASP A 50 -6.16 13.15 -10.22
CA ASP A 50 -5.81 11.91 -9.53
C ASP A 50 -5.59 12.10 -8.02
N ILE A 51 -4.95 13.20 -7.61
CA ILE A 51 -4.82 13.56 -6.19
C ILE A 51 -6.20 13.83 -5.58
N LYS A 52 -7.08 14.54 -6.29
CA LYS A 52 -8.45 14.81 -5.84
C LYS A 52 -9.25 13.51 -5.70
N ASN A 53 -9.17 12.63 -6.69
CA ASN A 53 -9.82 11.32 -6.70
C ASN A 53 -9.27 10.41 -5.60
N PHE A 54 -7.96 10.41 -5.38
CA PHE A 54 -7.32 9.68 -4.29
C PHE A 54 -7.89 10.10 -2.93
N LYS A 55 -7.93 11.42 -2.66
CA LYS A 55 -8.51 11.95 -1.42
C LYS A 55 -9.94 11.51 -1.24
N LYS A 56 -10.75 11.59 -2.31
CA LYS A 56 -12.15 11.13 -2.31
C LYS A 56 -12.26 9.64 -1.96
N ILE A 57 -11.51 8.78 -2.65
CA ILE A 57 -11.52 7.32 -2.42
C ILE A 57 -11.09 6.97 -0.99
N VAL A 58 -10.04 7.62 -0.48
CA VAL A 58 -9.54 7.36 0.88
C VAL A 58 -10.55 7.81 1.93
N LEU A 59 -11.06 9.04 1.81
CA LEU A 59 -11.98 9.65 2.78
C LEU A 59 -13.36 8.99 2.76
N GLU A 60 -13.94 8.83 1.58
CA GLU A 60 -15.32 8.34 1.42
C GLU A 60 -15.39 6.82 1.39
N GLY A 61 -14.32 6.13 0.96
CA GLY A 61 -14.28 4.68 0.85
C GLY A 61 -13.48 4.03 1.97
N VAL A 62 -12.15 4.16 1.91
CA VAL A 62 -11.23 3.35 2.72
C VAL A 62 -11.42 3.57 4.22
N PHE A 63 -11.50 4.82 4.68
CA PHE A 63 -11.67 5.10 6.11
C PHE A 63 -13.03 4.62 6.66
N GLN A 64 -14.08 4.63 5.84
CA GLN A 64 -15.37 4.09 6.23
C GLN A 64 -15.35 2.55 6.29
N MET A 65 -14.76 1.90 5.29
CA MET A 65 -14.65 0.43 5.24
C MET A 65 -13.78 -0.13 6.36
N ILE A 66 -12.70 0.56 6.73
CA ILE A 66 -11.89 0.18 7.89
C ILE A 66 -12.74 0.24 9.16
N GLY A 67 -13.63 1.23 9.29
CA GLY A 67 -14.70 1.25 10.29
C GLY A 67 -14.22 1.14 11.75
N GLY A 68 -12.96 1.47 12.04
CA GLY A 68 -12.35 1.30 13.35
C GLY A 68 -10.85 1.02 13.29
N LYS A 69 -10.39 0.07 14.11
CA LYS A 69 -8.97 -0.28 14.27
C LYS A 69 -8.57 -1.41 13.30
N LEU A 70 -7.41 -1.27 12.67
CA LEU A 70 -6.84 -2.34 11.86
C LEU A 70 -6.26 -3.45 12.77
N ASP A 71 -6.25 -4.67 12.25
CA ASP A 71 -5.61 -5.80 12.90
C ASP A 71 -4.09 -5.58 12.98
N LYS A 72 -3.45 -6.16 14.01
CA LYS A 72 -1.98 -6.15 14.11
C LYS A 72 -1.38 -7.04 13.02
N ILE A 73 -0.31 -6.56 12.39
CA ILE A 73 0.44 -7.31 11.38
C ILE A 73 1.52 -8.15 12.07
N ASP A 74 1.60 -9.44 11.73
CA ASP A 74 2.72 -10.31 12.10
C ASP A 74 3.77 -10.30 10.98
N PHE A 75 4.74 -9.38 11.08
CA PHE A 75 5.78 -9.19 10.06
C PHE A 75 6.65 -10.43 9.83
N LYS A 76 6.77 -11.33 10.81
CA LYS A 76 7.53 -12.58 10.70
C LYS A 76 6.82 -13.62 9.83
N LYS A 77 5.50 -13.48 9.66
CA LYS A 77 4.67 -14.37 8.85
C LYS A 77 4.27 -13.77 7.51
N LEU A 78 4.94 -12.70 7.08
CA LEU A 78 4.76 -12.17 5.73
C LEU A 78 5.47 -13.05 4.71
N GLN A 79 4.79 -13.29 3.60
CA GLN A 79 5.32 -13.93 2.41
C GLN A 79 5.48 -12.89 1.32
N TYR A 80 6.53 -13.06 0.52
CA TYR A 80 6.92 -12.13 -0.53
C TYR A 80 7.08 -12.91 -1.81
N GLN A 81 6.15 -12.69 -2.74
CA GLN A 81 6.17 -13.35 -4.04
C GLN A 81 6.67 -12.35 -5.08
N LEU A 82 7.87 -12.59 -5.60
CA LEU A 82 8.39 -11.84 -6.75
C LEU A 82 7.63 -12.25 -8.02
N ILE A 83 7.14 -11.26 -8.74
CA ILE A 83 6.44 -11.41 -10.03
C ILE A 83 7.00 -10.39 -11.03
N SER A 84 6.60 -10.52 -12.30
CA SER A 84 6.99 -9.60 -13.38
C SER A 84 8.52 -9.37 -13.44
N ASP A 85 9.27 -10.44 -13.70
CA ASP A 85 10.74 -10.38 -13.84
C ASP A 85 11.43 -9.77 -12.58
N GLN A 86 10.93 -10.15 -11.39
CA GLN A 86 11.43 -9.70 -10.09
C GLN A 86 11.31 -8.18 -9.82
N LYS A 87 10.56 -7.45 -10.64
CA LYS A 87 10.36 -5.99 -10.49
C LYS A 87 9.17 -5.65 -9.62
N VAL A 88 8.29 -6.61 -9.37
CA VAL A 88 7.11 -6.46 -8.52
C VAL A 88 7.12 -7.53 -7.44
N VAL A 89 6.67 -7.18 -6.24
CA VAL A 89 6.48 -8.11 -5.15
C VAL A 89 5.06 -8.00 -4.61
N ALA A 90 4.36 -9.13 -4.59
CA ALA A 90 3.10 -9.27 -3.87
C ALA A 90 3.41 -9.68 -2.42
N VAL A 91 2.79 -9.01 -1.46
CA VAL A 91 2.97 -9.32 -0.03
C VAL A 91 1.68 -9.88 0.54
N THR A 92 1.77 -11.07 1.12
CA THR A 92 0.64 -11.76 1.76
C THR A 92 1.01 -12.23 3.15
N SER A 93 0.02 -12.59 3.95
CA SER A 93 0.23 -13.40 5.14
C SER A 93 0.62 -14.83 4.74
N GLN A 94 1.05 -15.63 5.73
CA GLN A 94 1.32 -17.07 5.55
C GLN A 94 0.09 -17.86 5.07
N SER A 95 -1.13 -17.39 5.32
CA SER A 95 -2.36 -18.01 4.83
C SER A 95 -2.78 -17.51 3.44
N GLY A 96 -1.92 -16.73 2.76
CA GLY A 96 -2.21 -16.13 1.45
C GLY A 96 -3.18 -14.94 1.50
N SER A 97 -3.53 -14.44 2.68
CA SER A 97 -4.44 -13.30 2.81
C SER A 97 -3.69 -11.97 2.71
N SER A 98 -4.44 -10.89 2.48
CA SER A 98 -3.93 -9.53 2.62
C SER A 98 -3.28 -9.29 4.00
N PRO A 99 -2.16 -8.56 4.07
CA PRO A 99 -1.46 -8.29 5.32
C PRO A 99 -2.11 -7.17 6.15
N ILE A 100 -2.83 -6.23 5.51
CA ILE A 100 -3.62 -5.20 6.18
C ILE A 100 -5.09 -5.62 6.14
N THR A 101 -5.68 -5.83 7.32
CA THR A 101 -7.07 -6.25 7.47
C THR A 101 -7.77 -5.54 8.62
N ASN A 102 -9.10 -5.51 8.55
CA ASN A 102 -9.97 -5.48 9.73
C ASN A 102 -10.98 -6.60 9.54
N LYS A 103 -10.68 -7.79 10.11
CA LYS A 103 -11.52 -8.99 9.96
C LYS A 103 -12.95 -8.78 10.47
N ALA A 104 -13.12 -8.01 11.55
CA ALA A 104 -14.44 -7.72 12.11
C ALA A 104 -15.33 -6.90 11.18
N LYS A 105 -14.74 -6.14 10.25
CA LYS A 105 -15.45 -5.35 9.24
C LYS A 105 -15.37 -5.95 7.83
N GLY A 106 -14.73 -7.11 7.67
CA GLY A 106 -14.49 -7.72 6.35
C GLY A 106 -13.55 -6.90 5.45
N PHE A 107 -12.80 -5.96 6.01
CA PHE A 107 -11.85 -5.14 5.24
C PHE A 107 -10.55 -5.90 5.02
N SER A 108 -10.05 -5.84 3.78
CA SER A 108 -8.75 -6.38 3.42
C SER A 108 -8.13 -5.54 2.30
N MET A 109 -6.82 -5.33 2.37
CA MET A 109 -6.08 -4.54 1.39
C MET A 109 -4.89 -5.35 0.86
N PRO A 110 -4.95 -5.86 -0.38
CA PRO A 110 -3.81 -6.54 -0.99
C PRO A 110 -2.69 -5.53 -1.23
N LEU A 111 -1.43 -5.96 -1.11
CA LEU A 111 -0.28 -5.06 -1.25
C LEU A 111 0.68 -5.54 -2.32
N TYR A 112 0.99 -4.65 -3.25
CA TYR A 112 1.98 -4.84 -4.30
C TYR A 112 2.98 -3.69 -4.31
N PHE A 113 4.26 -4.04 -4.32
CA PHE A 113 5.35 -3.08 -4.41
C PHE A 113 6.13 -3.26 -5.70
N SER A 114 6.50 -2.15 -6.32
CA SER A 114 7.31 -2.12 -7.53
C SER A 114 8.69 -1.55 -7.23
N LYS A 115 9.74 -2.11 -7.84
CA LYS A 115 11.10 -1.58 -7.74
C LYS A 115 11.36 -0.62 -8.89
N ILE A 116 11.45 0.67 -8.57
CA ILE A 116 11.66 1.75 -9.54
C ILE A 116 12.92 2.51 -9.16
N LYS A 117 13.86 2.62 -10.10
CA LYS A 117 15.17 3.26 -9.89
C LYS A 117 15.90 2.75 -8.63
N GLY A 118 15.72 1.48 -8.28
CA GLY A 118 16.35 0.85 -7.12
C GLY A 118 15.55 0.93 -5.82
N GLU A 119 14.48 1.74 -5.76
CA GLU A 119 13.64 1.89 -4.57
C GLU A 119 12.29 1.15 -4.69
N TRP A 120 11.82 0.62 -3.58
CA TRP A 120 10.50 0.00 -3.50
C TRP A 120 9.43 1.06 -3.24
N ILE A 121 8.36 1.01 -4.01
CA ILE A 121 7.21 1.90 -3.85
C ILE A 121 5.92 1.10 -3.80
N LEU A 122 4.90 1.65 -3.11
CA LEU A 122 3.55 1.08 -3.14
C LEU A 122 2.94 1.30 -4.52
N SER A 123 2.62 0.21 -5.21
CA SER A 123 2.08 0.25 -6.58
C SER A 123 0.60 -0.07 -6.64
N ARG A 124 0.11 -0.96 -5.75
CA ARG A 124 -1.30 -1.32 -5.66
C ARG A 124 -1.67 -1.84 -4.29
#